data_AF-A0AB37MNH7-F1
#
_entry.id   AF-A0AB37MNH7-F1
#
_cell.length_a   1.000
_cell.length_b   1.000
_cell.length_c   1.000
_cell.angle_alpha   90.00
_cell.angle_beta   90.00
_cell.angle_gamma   90.00
#
_symmetry.space_group_name_H-M   'P 1'
#
loop_
_entity.id
_entity.type
_entity.pdbx_description
1 polymer ?
#
loop_
_entity_poly.entity_id
_entity_poly.type
_entity_poly.pdbx_seq_one_letter_code
_entity_poly.pdbx_strand_id
1 'polypeptide(L)'
;MGFVVLHMEKAHGSDSGTTAHIERFIIPKNADPTRTHLNRRLIEYPDGIKDRSAAIQQRLEEAGLTRKIGSNQVRAIRINVSGTHEDMKRIEEEGRLDEWCADNLKYFADTFGKENIVAAHLHRDEETPHIHVT
;
A
#
# COMPACT_ATOMS: atom_id res chain seq x y z
N MET A 1 12.75 17.39 15.25
CA MET A 1 13.06 17.02 13.85
C MET A 1 12.45 15.65 13.64
N GLY A 2 11.43 15.51 12.80
CA GLY A 2 10.87 14.20 12.49
C GLY A 2 11.65 13.47 11.42
N PHE A 3 11.29 12.21 11.21
CA PHE A 3 11.89 11.33 10.21
C PHE A 3 10.83 10.89 9.20
N VAL A 4 11.26 10.73 7.96
CA VAL A 4 10.50 9.97 6.97
C VAL A 4 10.73 8.50 7.22
N VAL A 5 9.65 7.72 7.20
CA VAL A 5 9.70 6.26 7.20
C VAL A 5 9.34 5.79 5.80
N LEU A 6 10.28 5.14 5.13
CA LEU A 6 10.07 4.43 3.88
C LEU A 6 10.74 3.07 4.00
N HIS A 7 9.94 2.01 4.09
CA HIS A 7 10.43 0.65 4.24
C HIS A 7 9.93 -0.22 3.09
N MET A 8 10.86 -0.89 2.40
CA MET A 8 10.57 -1.76 1.26
C MET A 8 10.85 -3.22 1.61
N GLU A 9 9.88 -4.08 1.37
CA GLU A 9 9.97 -5.52 1.62
C GLU A 9 9.59 -6.32 0.38
N LYS A 10 10.35 -7.38 0.08
CA LYS A 10 10.01 -8.30 -1.01
C LYS A 10 8.76 -9.10 -0.64
N ALA A 11 7.81 -9.22 -1.56
CA ALA A 11 6.72 -10.19 -1.41
C ALA A 11 7.25 -11.59 -1.75
N HIS A 12 7.08 -12.53 -0.81
CA HIS A 12 7.48 -13.94 -0.97
C HIS A 12 6.25 -14.84 -1.10
N GLY A 13 6.27 -15.77 -2.06
CA GLY A 13 5.19 -16.76 -2.22
C GLY A 13 3.83 -16.12 -2.53
N SER A 14 2.76 -16.64 -1.91
CA SER A 14 1.43 -16.06 -2.00
C SER A 14 1.28 -14.91 -1.01
N ASP A 15 1.21 -13.68 -1.51
CA ASP A 15 1.11 -12.45 -0.70
C ASP A 15 -0.31 -12.17 -0.19
N SER A 16 -1.15 -13.21 -0.11
CA SER A 16 -2.58 -13.12 0.24
C SER A 16 -2.80 -12.77 1.71
N GLY A 17 -1.91 -13.19 2.61
CA GLY A 17 -1.97 -12.80 4.02
C GLY A 17 -1.77 -11.29 4.21
N THR A 18 -0.82 -10.71 3.48
CA THR A 18 -0.64 -9.25 3.47
C THR A 18 -1.83 -8.53 2.84
N THR A 19 -2.39 -9.06 1.75
CA THR A 19 -3.65 -8.54 1.18
C THR A 19 -4.77 -8.55 2.21
N ALA A 20 -4.96 -9.64 2.96
CA ALA A 20 -5.98 -9.74 3.98
C ALA A 20 -5.80 -8.74 5.14
N HIS A 21 -4.55 -8.43 5.49
CA HIS A 21 -4.24 -7.38 6.48
C HIS A 21 -4.52 -5.98 5.91
N ILE A 22 -3.98 -5.64 4.74
CA ILE A 22 -4.12 -4.31 4.12
C ILE A 22 -5.58 -3.99 3.83
N GLU A 23 -6.32 -4.92 3.23
CA GLU A 23 -7.72 -4.71 2.87
C GLU A 23 -8.69 -5.01 4.01
N ARG A 24 -8.16 -5.25 5.22
CA ARG A 24 -8.93 -5.50 6.46
C ARG A 24 -9.93 -6.65 6.36
N PHE A 25 -9.63 -7.67 5.55
CA PHE A 25 -10.33 -8.97 5.61
C PHE A 25 -10.03 -9.69 6.94
N ILE A 26 -8.90 -9.38 7.56
CA ILE A 26 -8.55 -9.76 8.93
C ILE A 26 -8.14 -8.50 9.68
N ILE A 27 -8.83 -8.18 10.78
CA ILE A 27 -8.49 -7.04 11.62
C ILE A 27 -7.34 -7.44 12.57
N PRO A 28 -6.17 -6.78 12.49
CA PRO A 28 -5.05 -7.08 13.38
C PRO A 28 -5.33 -6.54 14.79
N LYS A 29 -4.63 -7.09 15.80
CA LYS A 29 -4.87 -6.75 17.22
C LYS A 29 -4.65 -5.27 17.57
N ASN A 30 -3.78 -4.60 16.82
CA ASN A 30 -3.41 -3.20 17.03
C ASN A 30 -4.26 -2.22 16.19
N ALA A 31 -5.18 -2.70 15.37
CA ALA A 31 -6.14 -1.84 14.67
C ALA A 31 -7.38 -1.62 15.55
N ASP A 32 -7.83 -0.38 15.64
CA ASP A 32 -9.08 0.03 16.27
C ASP A 32 -10.24 -0.14 15.28
N PRO A 33 -11.14 -1.13 15.49
CA PRO A 33 -12.24 -1.40 14.56
C PRO A 33 -13.20 -0.22 14.39
N THR A 34 -13.27 0.68 15.39
CA THR A 34 -14.13 1.87 15.31
C THR A 34 -13.60 2.90 14.32
N ARG A 35 -12.31 2.82 13.98
CA ARG A 35 -11.61 3.74 13.07
C ARG A 35 -11.36 3.16 11.68
N THR A 36 -11.62 1.87 11.43
CA THR A 36 -11.35 1.23 10.13
C THR A 36 -12.09 1.90 8.96
N HIS A 37 -13.25 2.49 9.20
CA HIS A 37 -13.98 3.28 8.20
C HIS A 37 -13.23 4.54 7.72
N LEU A 38 -12.20 4.98 8.44
CA LEU A 38 -11.32 6.08 8.06
C LEU A 38 -10.20 5.65 7.10
N ASN A 39 -9.93 4.35 6.99
CA ASN A 39 -8.97 3.82 6.03
C ASN A 39 -9.47 4.09 4.61
N ARG A 40 -8.53 4.24 3.67
CA ARG A 40 -8.89 4.53 2.28
C ARG A 40 -8.04 3.75 1.32
N ARG A 41 -8.68 3.21 0.30
CA ARG A 41 -8.00 2.82 -0.93
C ARG A 41 -7.71 4.09 -1.72
N LEU A 42 -6.44 4.32 -2.05
CA LEU A 42 -6.00 5.54 -2.74
C LEU A 42 -5.91 5.37 -4.26
N ILE A 43 -5.91 4.13 -4.76
CA ILE A 43 -6.00 3.82 -6.19
C ILE A 43 -7.09 2.80 -6.44
N GLU A 44 -7.87 3.01 -7.50
CA GLU A 44 -8.94 2.08 -7.86
C GLU A 44 -8.37 0.85 -8.57
N TYR A 45 -9.00 -0.30 -8.33
CA TYR A 45 -8.66 -1.50 -9.06
C TYR A 45 -9.42 -1.52 -10.40
N PRO A 46 -8.82 -2.07 -11.47
CA PRO A 46 -9.52 -2.30 -12.73
C PRO A 46 -10.78 -3.18 -12.55
N ASP A 47 -11.71 -3.09 -13.50
CA ASP A 47 -12.93 -3.89 -13.50
C ASP A 47 -12.61 -5.40 -13.40
N GLY A 48 -13.30 -6.09 -12.49
CA GLY A 48 -13.12 -7.52 -12.24
C GLY A 48 -11.96 -7.87 -11.30
N ILE A 49 -11.16 -6.89 -10.88
CA ILE A 49 -10.08 -7.10 -9.91
C ILE A 49 -10.63 -6.92 -8.49
N LYS A 50 -10.65 -8.02 -7.76
CA LYS A 50 -11.27 -8.09 -6.43
C LYS A 50 -10.40 -7.55 -5.29
N ASP A 51 -9.09 -7.72 -5.39
CA ASP A 51 -8.14 -7.47 -4.31
C ASP A 51 -6.73 -7.22 -4.85
N ARG A 52 -5.84 -6.79 -3.96
CA ARG A 52 -4.43 -6.49 -4.23
C ARG A 52 -3.69 -7.68 -4.83
N SER A 53 -3.99 -8.91 -4.41
CA SER A 53 -3.32 -10.10 -4.97
C SER A 53 -3.71 -10.32 -6.43
N ALA A 54 -4.97 -10.08 -6.79
CA ALA A 54 -5.42 -10.09 -8.17
C ALA A 54 -4.81 -8.94 -8.99
N ALA A 55 -4.67 -7.74 -8.41
CA ALA A 55 -4.04 -6.59 -9.07
C ALA A 55 -2.55 -6.86 -9.42
N ILE A 56 -1.78 -7.45 -8.49
CA ILE A 56 -0.39 -7.88 -8.76
C ILE A 56 -0.36 -8.90 -9.90
N GLN A 57 -1.24 -9.90 -9.86
CA GLN A 57 -1.26 -10.96 -10.87
C GLN A 57 -1.59 -10.40 -12.26
N GLN A 58 -2.60 -9.54 -12.37
CA GLN A 58 -2.95 -8.86 -13.63
C GLN A 58 -1.75 -8.08 -14.18
N ARG A 59 -1.08 -7.27 -13.35
CA ARG A 59 0.07 -6.48 -13.81
C ARG A 59 1.20 -7.34 -14.36
N LEU A 60 1.44 -8.51 -13.76
CA LEU A 60 2.44 -9.47 -14.24
C LEU A 60 2.06 -10.09 -15.60
N GLU A 61 0.77 -10.34 -15.82
CA GLU A 61 0.24 -10.83 -17.10
C GLU A 61 0.37 -9.76 -18.20
N GLU A 62 0.11 -8.50 -17.87
CA GLU A 62 0.22 -7.36 -18.77
C GLU A 62 1.68 -6.91 -19.02
N ALA A 63 2.64 -7.39 -18.22
CA ALA A 63 4.05 -7.02 -18.34
C ALA A 63 4.77 -7.61 -19.56
N GLY A 64 4.10 -8.40 -20.40
CA GLY A 64 4.69 -8.98 -21.60
C GLY A 64 5.81 -9.99 -21.29
N LEU A 65 5.72 -10.69 -20.16
CA LEU A 65 6.72 -11.68 -19.76
C LEU A 65 6.74 -12.86 -20.74
N THR A 66 7.89 -13.12 -21.34
CA THR A 66 8.07 -14.20 -22.33
C THR A 66 8.42 -15.55 -21.70
N ARG A 67 8.67 -15.58 -20.39
CA ARG A 67 9.05 -16.78 -19.63
C ARG A 67 8.22 -16.87 -18.36
N LYS A 68 8.02 -18.10 -17.89
CA LYS A 68 7.34 -18.37 -16.61
C LYS A 68 8.11 -17.73 -15.45
N ILE A 69 7.38 -17.07 -14.56
CA ILE A 69 7.91 -16.53 -13.31
C ILE A 69 8.38 -17.67 -12.40
N GLY A 70 9.64 -17.63 -11.99
CA GLY A 70 10.21 -18.61 -11.06
C GLY A 70 9.51 -18.58 -9.70
N SER A 71 9.51 -19.70 -8.97
CA SER A 71 8.90 -19.79 -7.64
C SER A 71 9.57 -18.89 -6.59
N ASN A 72 10.81 -18.52 -6.85
CA ASN A 72 11.71 -17.73 -6.01
C ASN A 72 11.98 -16.31 -6.58
N GLN A 73 11.30 -15.91 -7.65
CA GLN A 73 11.32 -14.54 -8.13
C GLN A 73 10.39 -13.65 -7.31
N VAL A 74 10.84 -12.43 -7.01
CA VAL A 74 10.03 -11.42 -6.33
C VAL A 74 8.99 -10.90 -7.32
N ARG A 75 7.72 -10.99 -6.94
CA ARG A 75 6.57 -10.62 -7.79
C ARG A 75 6.05 -9.22 -7.53
N ALA A 76 6.27 -8.72 -6.32
CA ALA A 76 5.86 -7.39 -5.89
C ALA A 76 6.80 -6.89 -4.78
N ILE A 77 6.87 -5.58 -4.64
CA ILE A 77 7.53 -4.92 -3.50
C ILE A 77 6.43 -4.30 -2.64
N ARG A 78 6.49 -4.55 -1.33
CA ARG A 78 5.62 -3.91 -0.35
C ARG A 78 6.35 -2.70 0.19
N ILE A 79 5.76 -1.53 0.06
CA ILE A 79 6.32 -0.30 0.62
C ILE A 79 5.39 0.18 1.73
N ASN A 80 5.94 0.37 2.93
CA ASN A 80 5.25 1.07 4.01
C ASN A 80 5.85 2.48 4.12
N VAL A 81 4.97 3.47 4.14
CA VAL A 81 5.34 4.90 4.12
C VAL A 81 4.63 5.61 5.25
N SER A 82 5.39 6.33 6.05
CA SER A 82 4.88 7.10 7.19
C SER A 82 5.91 8.17 7.59
N GLY A 83 5.69 8.77 8.75
CA GLY A 83 6.64 9.63 9.45
C GLY A 83 6.70 9.27 10.93
N THR A 84 7.35 10.11 11.73
CA THR A 84 7.22 10.02 13.19
C THR A 84 5.76 10.22 13.61
N HIS A 85 5.35 9.59 14.71
CA HIS A 85 3.97 9.62 15.18
C HIS A 85 3.45 11.06 15.30
N GLU A 86 4.24 11.94 15.91
CA GLU A 86 3.91 13.34 16.14
C GLU A 86 3.70 14.12 14.83
N ASP A 87 4.51 13.82 13.80
CA ASP A 87 4.39 14.51 12.51
C ASP A 87 3.17 14.02 11.73
N MET A 88 2.89 12.71 11.76
CA MET A 88 1.70 12.17 11.10
C MET A 88 0.42 12.62 11.78
N LYS A 89 0.41 12.75 13.11
CA LYS A 89 -0.72 13.32 13.85
C LYS A 89 -0.92 14.79 13.52
N ARG A 90 0.15 15.58 13.46
CA ARG A 90 0.06 16.98 13.03
C ARG A 90 -0.51 17.10 11.61
N ILE A 91 -0.03 16.30 10.66
CA ILE A 91 -0.54 16.28 9.27
C ILE A 91 -2.04 15.93 9.23
N GLU A 92 -2.47 14.96 10.04
CA GLU A 92 -3.88 14.57 10.15
C GLU A 92 -4.75 15.69 10.74
N GLU A 93 -4.31 16.32 11.84
CA GLU A 93 -5.01 17.41 12.54
C GLU A 93 -5.10 18.69 11.70
N GLU A 94 -4.05 19.00 10.94
CA GLU A 94 -4.02 20.13 10.00
C GLU A 94 -4.85 19.86 8.72
N GLY A 95 -5.43 18.67 8.57
CA GLY A 95 -6.23 18.30 7.38
C GLY A 95 -5.40 18.10 6.11
N ARG A 96 -4.08 17.88 6.25
CA ARG A 96 -3.12 17.78 5.13
C ARG A 96 -2.84 16.35 4.68
N LEU A 97 -3.60 15.39 5.19
CA LEU A 97 -3.40 13.97 4.87
C LEU A 97 -3.63 13.67 3.39
N ASP A 98 -4.51 14.41 2.72
CA ASP A 98 -4.77 14.26 1.28
C ASP A 98 -3.59 14.74 0.43
N GLU A 99 -3.02 15.90 0.76
CA GLU A 99 -1.80 16.43 0.14
C GLU A 99 -0.65 15.44 0.34
N TRP A 100 -0.45 14.98 1.58
CA TRP A 100 0.59 14.01 1.90
C TRP A 100 0.42 12.68 1.14
N CYS A 101 -0.82 12.18 1.00
CA CYS A 101 -1.10 10.99 0.20
C CYS A 101 -0.78 11.21 -1.29
N ALA A 102 -1.22 12.33 -1.86
CA ALA A 102 -1.02 12.66 -3.26
C ALA A 102 0.47 12.83 -3.60
N ASP A 103 1.24 13.49 -2.75
CA ASP A 103 2.69 13.70 -2.94
C ASP A 103 3.46 12.38 -2.91
N ASN A 104 3.13 11.48 -1.96
CA ASN A 104 3.77 10.17 -1.90
C ASN A 104 3.41 9.31 -3.11
N LEU A 105 2.14 9.27 -3.52
CA LEU A 105 1.74 8.55 -4.73
C LEU A 105 2.40 9.10 -5.98
N LYS A 106 2.53 10.42 -6.09
CA LYS A 106 3.27 11.05 -7.18
C LYS A 106 4.74 10.62 -7.17
N TYR A 107 5.41 10.65 -6.03
CA TYR A 107 6.79 10.20 -5.89
C TYR A 107 6.96 8.73 -6.35
N PHE A 108 6.04 7.83 -5.95
CA PHE A 108 6.11 6.43 -6.37
C PHE A 108 5.83 6.23 -7.86
N ALA A 109 4.84 6.95 -8.41
CA ALA A 109 4.56 6.90 -9.84
C ALA A 109 5.74 7.43 -10.67
N ASP A 110 6.37 8.51 -10.25
CA ASP A 110 7.54 9.09 -10.91
C ASP A 110 8.78 8.18 -10.80
N THR A 111 8.93 7.46 -9.68
CA THR A 111 10.10 6.60 -9.40
C THR A 111 9.99 5.22 -10.03
N PHE A 112 8.80 4.60 -9.94
CA PHE A 112 8.60 3.20 -10.31
C PHE A 112 7.72 3.01 -11.55
N GLY A 113 7.11 4.07 -12.08
CA GLY A 113 6.13 3.99 -13.16
C GLY A 113 4.71 3.81 -12.62
N LYS A 114 3.78 4.61 -13.10
CA LYS A 114 2.38 4.63 -12.62
C LYS A 114 1.71 3.26 -12.77
N GLU A 115 1.99 2.56 -13.86
CA GLU A 115 1.47 1.21 -14.14
C GLU A 115 2.01 0.15 -13.18
N ASN A 116 3.08 0.43 -12.45
CA ASN A 116 3.66 -0.49 -11.46
C ASN A 116 3.14 -0.24 -10.04
N ILE A 117 2.30 0.78 -9.83
CA ILE A 117 1.61 1.01 -8.57
C ILE A 117 0.23 0.37 -8.67
N VAL A 118 0.14 -0.89 -8.21
CA VAL A 118 -1.04 -1.75 -8.39
C VAL A 118 -1.97 -1.74 -7.18
N ALA A 119 -1.48 -1.34 -6.00
CA ALA A 119 -2.33 -1.07 -4.84
C ALA A 119 -1.73 0.03 -3.94
N ALA A 120 -2.60 0.87 -3.38
CA ALA A 120 -2.22 1.86 -2.39
C ALA A 120 -3.34 2.06 -1.37
N HIS A 121 -3.03 1.89 -0.09
CA HIS A 121 -4.01 1.92 0.99
C HIS A 121 -3.48 2.75 2.16
N LEU A 122 -4.25 3.76 2.55
CA LEU A 122 -4.02 4.56 3.75
C LEU A 122 -4.69 3.87 4.93
N HIS A 123 -3.89 3.51 5.94
CA HIS A 123 -4.39 3.07 7.24
C HIS A 123 -4.36 4.22 8.23
N ARG A 124 -5.47 4.40 8.94
CA ARG A 124 -5.67 5.38 10.02
C ARG A 124 -6.21 4.74 11.28
N ASP A 125 -6.54 3.47 11.25
CA ASP A 125 -7.08 2.71 12.38
C ASP A 125 -6.00 2.09 13.28
N GLU A 126 -4.74 2.16 12.90
CA GLU A 126 -3.60 1.78 13.75
C GLU A 126 -3.03 3.00 14.51
N GLU A 127 -1.88 2.83 15.16
CA GLU A 127 -1.26 3.85 16.02
C GLU A 127 -0.85 5.11 15.24
N THR A 128 -0.16 4.93 14.11
CA THR A 128 0.35 6.04 13.28
C THR A 128 -0.18 5.90 11.86
N PRO A 129 -0.76 6.96 11.25
CA PRO A 129 -1.18 6.92 9.86
C PRO A 129 -0.04 6.53 8.92
N HIS A 130 -0.31 5.61 7.99
CA HIS A 130 0.69 5.13 7.04
C HIS A 130 0.03 4.63 5.76
N ILE A 131 0.81 4.57 4.68
CA ILE A 131 0.38 4.05 3.39
C ILE A 131 1.10 2.73 3.13
N HIS A 132 0.34 1.71 2.78
CA HIS A 132 0.86 0.56 2.08
C HIS A 132 0.79 0.81 0.58
N VAL A 133 1.94 0.78 -0.11
CA VAL A 133 2.03 0.86 -1.57
C VAL A 133 2.57 -0.46 -2.10
N THR A 134 2.08 -0.92 -3.24
CA THR A 134 2.53 -2.13 -3.94
C THR A 134 2.60 -1.88 -5.42
#